data_AF-A0A976GTP8-F1
#
_entry.id   AF-A0A976GTP8-F1
#
_cell.length_a   1.000
_cell.length_b   1.000
_cell.length_c   1.000
_cell.angle_alpha   90.00
_cell.angle_beta   90.00
_cell.angle_gamma   90.00
#
_symmetry.space_group_name_H-M   'P 1'
#
loop_
_entity.id
_entity.type
_entity.pdbx_description
1 polymer ?
#
loop_
_entity_poly.entity_id
_entity_poly.type
_entity_poly.pdbx_seq_one_letter_code
_entity_poly.pdbx_strand_id
1 'polypeptide(L)' 'MYIPKDNLNENREEIKSFIEQNGFAVMVSQMENKLWATHLPLQLSTNEKGEDILVGHIAKANPQWKYFEDEPEVLTI' A
#
# COMPACT_ATOMS: atom_id res chain seq x y z
N MET A 1 -15.05 -0.76 -4.34
CA MET A 1 -16.04 -1.05 -3.26
C MET A 1 -16.90 0.19 -3.04
N TYR A 2 -18.16 0.03 -2.66
CA TYR A 2 -19.00 1.16 -2.26
C TYR A 2 -18.59 1.64 -0.85
N ILE A 3 -18.40 2.94 -0.69
CA ILE A 3 -18.15 3.58 0.61
C ILE A 3 -19.40 4.39 0.96
N PRO A 4 -20.13 4.05 2.04
CA PRO A 4 -21.24 4.87 2.52
C PRO A 4 -20.80 6.32 2.76
N LYS A 5 -21.69 7.30 2.54
CA LYS A 5 -21.36 8.73 2.69
C LYS A 5 -20.79 9.06 4.07
N ASP A 6 -21.34 8.47 5.12
CA ASP A 6 -20.90 8.69 6.49
C ASP A 6 -19.51 8.12 6.80
N ASN A 7 -19.02 7.19 5.95
CA ASN A 7 -17.69 6.59 6.07
C ASN A 7 -16.68 7.18 5.07
N LEU A 8 -17.11 8.07 4.17
CA LEU A 8 -16.24 8.67 3.17
C LEU A 8 -15.46 9.82 3.81
N ASN A 9 -14.17 9.60 4.06
CA ASN A 9 -13.27 10.68 4.41
C ASN A 9 -12.63 11.26 3.14
N GLU A 10 -12.90 12.53 2.85
CA GLU A 10 -12.29 13.26 1.73
C GLU A 10 -11.18 14.23 2.19
N ASN A 11 -10.94 14.35 3.51
CA ASN A 11 -9.91 15.21 4.07
C ASN A 11 -8.52 14.57 3.89
N ARG A 12 -7.78 15.05 2.89
CA ARG A 12 -6.44 14.54 2.56
C ARG A 12 -5.44 14.71 3.70
N GLU A 13 -5.51 15.77 4.50
CA GLU A 13 -4.57 15.98 5.60
C GLU A 13 -4.78 14.95 6.71
N GLU A 14 -6.04 14.66 7.04
CA GLU A 14 -6.38 13.63 8.03
C GLU A 14 -5.95 12.24 7.55
N ILE A 15 -6.19 11.91 6.27
CA ILE A 15 -5.75 10.66 5.67
C ILE A 15 -4.23 10.51 5.77
N LYS A 16 -3.46 11.55 5.41
CA LYS A 16 -2.00 11.52 5.49
C LYS A 16 -1.53 11.34 6.93
N SER A 17 -2.08 12.11 7.86
CA SER A 17 -1.72 12.02 9.28
C SER A 17 -2.02 10.63 9.85
N PHE A 18 -3.13 10.01 9.44
CA PHE A 18 -3.45 8.64 9.82
C PHE A 18 -2.40 7.64 9.31
N ILE A 19 -1.98 7.75 8.04
CA ILE A 19 -0.95 6.86 7.47
C ILE A 19 0.40 7.06 8.18
N GLU A 20 0.79 8.32 8.46
CA GLU A 20 2.04 8.63 9.17
C GLU A 20 2.05 8.06 10.60
N GLN A 21 0.91 8.09 11.29
CA GLN A 21 0.76 7.53 12.63
C GLN A 21 0.70 5.99 12.62
N ASN A 22 0.35 5.37 11.49
CA ASN A 22 0.18 3.93 11.33
C ASN A 22 1.06 3.40 10.20
N GLY A 23 2.39 3.37 10.43
CA GLY A 23 3.39 2.97 9.42
C GLY A 23 3.44 1.48 9.07
N PHE A 24 2.33 0.74 9.22
CA PHE A 24 2.18 -0.65 8.82
C PHE A 24 0.94 -0.79 7.95
N ALA A 25 1.02 -1.64 6.93
CA ALA A 25 -0.10 -1.96 6.06
C ALA A 25 -0.07 -3.43 5.65
N VAL A 26 -1.18 -3.91 5.11
CA VAL A 26 -1.23 -5.17 4.37
C VAL A 26 -1.18 -4.87 2.88
N MET A 27 -0.09 -5.27 2.23
CA MET A 27 0.04 -5.17 0.78
C MET A 27 -0.43 -6.47 0.11
N VAL A 28 -1.45 -6.34 -0.72
CA VAL A 28 -2.07 -7.41 -1.49
C VAL A 28 -1.66 -7.27 -2.95
N SER A 29 -1.14 -8.34 -3.54
CA SER A 29 -0.84 -8.43 -4.98
C SER A 29 -1.31 -9.77 -5.54
N GLN A 30 -1.29 -9.91 -6.86
CA GLN A 30 -1.57 -11.18 -7.52
C GLN A 30 -0.28 -11.96 -7.77
N MET A 31 -0.34 -13.26 -7.51
CA MET A 31 0.72 -14.22 -7.78
C MET A 31 0.07 -15.48 -8.36
N GLU A 32 0.37 -15.80 -9.63
CA GLU A 32 -0.17 -16.98 -10.31
C GLU A 32 -1.71 -17.10 -10.21
N ASN A 33 -2.41 -16.00 -10.50
CA ASN A 33 -3.86 -15.89 -10.36
C ASN A 33 -4.41 -16.06 -8.93
N LYS A 34 -3.58 -16.00 -7.90
CA LYS A 34 -3.98 -16.02 -6.48
C LYS A 34 -3.61 -14.72 -5.80
N LEU A 35 -4.40 -14.32 -4.81
CA LEU A 35 -4.07 -13.17 -3.97
C LEU A 35 -3.01 -13.55 -2.95
N TRP A 36 -2.00 -12.70 -2.82
CA TRP A 36 -0.95 -12.81 -1.82
C TRP A 36 -0.94 -11.54 -0.97
N ALA A 37 -0.99 -11.69 0.36
CA ALA A 37 -1.04 -10.59 1.29
C ALA A 37 0.14 -10.66 2.27
N THR A 38 0.90 -9.57 2.35
CA THR A 38 2.01 -9.43 3.31
C THR A 38 1.72 -8.24 4.22
N HIS A 39 1.76 -8.45 5.54
CA HIS A 39 1.77 -7.36 6.51
C HIS A 39 3.21 -6.85 6.67
N LEU A 40 3.44 -5.57 6.39
CA LEU A 40 4.78 -4.98 6.39
C LEU A 40 4.76 -3.51 6.82
N PRO A 41 5.91 -2.98 7.29
CA PRO A 41 6.09 -1.55 7.40
C PRO A 41 5.93 -0.88 6.04
N LEU A 42 5.07 0.14 5.97
CA LEU A 42 4.80 0.92 4.78
C LEU A 42 4.57 2.38 5.21
N GLN A 43 5.43 3.28 4.76
CA GLN A 43 5.47 4.66 5.22
C GLN A 43 5.10 5.63 4.11
N LEU A 44 4.37 6.68 4.45
CA LEU A 44 4.15 7.82 3.57
C LEU A 44 5.45 8.62 3.42
N SER A 45 5.78 8.98 2.19
CA SER A 45 6.93 9.81 1.84
C SER A 45 6.58 10.69 0.63
N THR A 46 7.49 11.57 0.25
CA THR A 46 7.38 12.41 -0.94
C THR A 46 8.52 12.09 -1.90
N ASN A 47 8.19 11.82 -3.17
CA ASN A 47 9.21 11.56 -4.18
C ASN A 47 9.88 12.87 -4.67
N GLU A 48 10.88 12.77 -5.54
CA GLU A 48 11.61 13.93 -6.09
C GLU A 48 10.72 14.91 -6.88
N LYS A 49 9.54 14.46 -7.33
CA LYS A 49 8.55 15.27 -8.05
C LYS A 49 7.54 15.96 -7.12
N GLY A 50 7.63 15.74 -5.81
CA GLY A 50 6.68 16.29 -4.84
C GLY A 50 5.40 15.47 -4.68
N GLU A 51 5.35 14.24 -5.19
CA GLU A 51 4.17 13.37 -5.11
C GLU A 51 4.22 12.48 -3.86
N ASP A 52 3.07 12.27 -3.23
CA ASP A 52 2.92 11.34 -2.12
C ASP A 52 3.14 9.90 -2.62
N ILE A 53 4.03 9.16 -1.96
CA ILE A 53 4.32 7.76 -2.26
C ILE A 53 4.35 6.93 -0.98
N LEU A 54 4.05 5.64 -1.11
CA LEU A 54 4.25 4.67 -0.04
C LEU A 54 5.57 3.93 -0.25
N VAL A 55 6.40 3.88 0.78
CA VAL A 55 7.73 3.25 0.76
C VAL A 55 7.78 2.15 1.80
N GLY A 56 8.21 0.96 1.37
CA GLY A 56 8.35 -0.20 2.23
C GLY A 56 9.44 -1.14 1.71
N HIS A 57 9.69 -2.21 2.45
CA HIS A 57 10.67 -3.22 2.08
C HIS A 57 10.06 -4.62 2.12
N ILE A 58 10.37 -5.41 1.10
CA ILE A 58 10.02 -6.83 1.05
C ILE A 58 11.29 -7.67 1.02
N ALA A 59 11.32 -8.74 1.81
CA ALA A 59 12.45 -9.66 1.82
C ALA A 59 12.51 -10.46 0.50
N LYS A 60 13.72 -10.75 -0.01
CA LYS A 60 13.91 -11.67 -1.14
C LYS A 60 13.41 -13.10 -0.88
N ALA A 61 13.21 -13.47 0.38
CA ALA A 61 12.61 -14.75 0.75
C ALA A 61 11.08 -14.77 0.58
N ASN A 62 10.42 -13.60 0.55
CA ASN A 62 8.98 -13.50 0.33
C ASN A 62 8.69 -13.61 -1.17
N PRO A 63 8.03 -14.68 -1.67
CA PRO A 63 7.88 -14.91 -3.10
C PRO A 63 7.19 -13.77 -3.85
N GLN A 64 6.41 -12.94 -3.15
CA GLN A 64 5.70 -11.78 -3.71
C GLN A 64 6.61 -10.82 -4.47
N TRP A 65 7.89 -10.64 -4.08
CA TRP A 65 8.79 -9.69 -4.77
C TRP A 65 9.04 -10.02 -6.23
N LYS A 66 8.95 -11.31 -6.61
CA LYS A 66 9.25 -11.77 -7.97
C LYS A 66 8.19 -11.36 -8.98
N TYR A 67 6.99 -11.01 -8.51
CA TYR A 67 5.83 -10.79 -9.37
C TYR A 67 5.53 -9.30 -9.58
N PHE A 68 6.30 -8.39 -8.98
CA PHE A 68 6.09 -6.94 -9.19
C PHE A 68 6.50 -6.44 -10.58
N GLU A 69 7.33 -7.19 -11.31
CA GLU A 69 7.68 -6.84 -12.70
C GLU A 69 6.57 -7.23 -13.68
N ASP A 70 5.98 -8.42 -13.51
CA ASP A 70 4.95 -8.96 -14.39
C ASP A 70 3.54 -8.45 -14.03
N GLU A 71 3.24 -8.32 -12.73
CA GLU A 71 1.96 -7.91 -12.16
C GLU A 71 2.19 -6.76 -11.15
N PRO A 72 2.45 -5.53 -11.63
CA PRO A 72 2.87 -4.41 -10.77
C PRO A 72 1.75 -3.81 -9.93
N GLU A 73 0.49 -4.11 -10.23
CA GLU A 73 -0.65 -3.55 -9.50
C GLU A 73 -0.81 -4.21 -8.12
N VAL A 74 -0.90 -3.37 -7.10
CA VAL A 74 -1.06 -3.79 -5.71
C VAL A 74 -2.13 -2.97 -5.01
N LEU A 75 -2.76 -3.56 -4.00
CA LEU A 75 -3.64 -2.87 -3.05
C LEU A 75 -2.93 -2.82 -1.69
N THR A 76 -3.03 -1.70 -0.99
CA THR A 76 -2.56 -1.58 0.40
C THR A 76 -3.75 -1.23 1.29
N ILE A 77 -3.84 -1.88 2.45
CA ILE A 77 -4.94 -1.78 3.41
C ILE A 77 -4.37 -1.48 4.79
#